data_AF-A0A0H2S828-F1
#
_entry.id   AF-A0A0H2S828-F1
#
_cell.length_a   1.000
_cell.length_b   1.000
_cell.length_c   1.000
_cell.angle_alpha   90.00
_cell.angle_beta   90.00
_cell.angle_gamma   90.00
#
_symmetry.space_group_name_H-M   'P 1'
#
loop_
_entity.id
_entity.type
_entity.pdbx_description
1 polymer ?
#
loop_
_entity_poly.entity_id
_entity_poly.type
_entity_poly.pdbx_seq_one_letter_code
_entity_poly.pdbx_strand_id
1 'polypeptide(L)'
;MQYSQPQNPRMSVLSTTSLASDHFSPASSSTRFSLPVGAPINIPAKQGNKPQIYDRNLNKTRTAEVSLSAYAFLFAEIVRYTQMRVSGIGDLERRLNVLGYRIGTRVLELMSWRAEAGTKAPKREIRFRAALMSVHSQVWRAVFAKPADAIEKSVDSDDEYMIIDNDPPITRYISVPKDMEQLSCSSLTAGIVEAVFDGLGFPARVSAHSTPTDAYPSRTTILIKLDKSVLEREESSK
;
A
#
# COMPACT_ATOMS: atom_id res chain seq x y z
N MET A 1 -38.55 -17.51 -31.43
CA MET A 1 -37.12 -17.39 -31.77
C MET A 1 -36.43 -16.75 -30.58
N GLN A 2 -35.62 -17.52 -29.87
CA GLN A 2 -35.13 -17.24 -28.53
C GLN A 2 -33.63 -17.00 -28.64
N TYR A 3 -33.15 -15.81 -28.24
CA TYR A 3 -31.74 -15.44 -28.34
C TYR A 3 -30.97 -15.96 -27.12
N SER A 4 -29.95 -16.79 -27.37
CA SER A 4 -29.03 -17.36 -26.38
C SER A 4 -27.80 -16.46 -26.18
N GLN A 5 -27.53 -16.03 -24.94
CA GLN A 5 -26.31 -15.34 -24.54
C GLN A 5 -25.12 -16.32 -24.37
N PRO A 6 -23.88 -15.93 -24.71
CA PRO A 6 -22.70 -16.79 -24.53
C PRO A 6 -22.12 -16.71 -23.11
N GLN A 7 -21.92 -17.87 -22.48
CA GLN A 7 -21.21 -18.03 -21.21
C GLN A 7 -19.70 -18.24 -21.47
N ASN A 8 -18.85 -17.37 -20.92
CA ASN A 8 -17.40 -17.53 -20.93
C ASN A 8 -16.93 -18.41 -19.75
N PRO A 9 -16.13 -19.47 -19.98
CA PRO A 9 -15.64 -20.35 -18.93
C PRO A 9 -14.25 -19.91 -18.44
N ARG A 10 -14.14 -19.44 -17.19
CA ARG A 10 -12.84 -19.31 -16.51
C ARG A 10 -12.98 -19.65 -15.03
N MET A 11 -13.14 -20.94 -14.75
CA MET A 11 -13.09 -21.49 -13.40
C MET A 11 -11.63 -21.75 -13.02
N SER A 12 -11.10 -20.96 -12.10
CA SER A 12 -9.82 -21.22 -11.42
C SER A 12 -10.01 -22.36 -10.42
N VAL A 13 -9.30 -23.45 -10.66
CA VAL A 13 -9.25 -24.66 -9.83
C VAL A 13 -8.53 -24.33 -8.53
N LEU A 14 -9.25 -24.25 -7.41
CA LEU A 14 -8.66 -24.18 -6.08
C LEU A 14 -8.50 -25.61 -5.55
N SER A 15 -7.25 -26.01 -5.37
CA SER A 15 -6.83 -27.28 -4.80
C SER A 15 -7.39 -27.47 -3.38
N THR A 16 -8.27 -28.46 -3.20
CA THR A 16 -8.71 -28.94 -1.89
C THR A 16 -7.81 -30.08 -1.43
N THR A 17 -6.72 -29.77 -0.74
CA THR A 17 -5.91 -30.77 -0.03
C THR A 17 -5.93 -30.47 1.46
N SER A 18 -6.91 -31.04 2.15
CA SER A 18 -6.82 -31.41 3.57
C SER A 18 -8.04 -32.25 3.94
N LEU A 19 -8.07 -33.50 3.49
CA LEU A 19 -8.87 -34.54 4.12
C LEU A 19 -7.89 -35.53 4.73
N ALA A 20 -7.87 -35.57 6.07
CA ALA A 20 -7.16 -36.59 6.82
C ALA A 20 -7.90 -37.93 6.61
N SER A 21 -7.23 -38.87 5.96
CA SER A 21 -7.67 -40.27 5.88
C SER A 21 -6.92 -41.07 6.93
N ASP A 22 -7.62 -41.43 8.01
CA ASP A 22 -7.18 -42.44 8.97
C ASP A 22 -7.32 -43.83 8.35
N HIS A 23 -6.21 -44.50 8.02
CA HIS A 23 -6.18 -45.97 7.91
C HIS A 23 -4.78 -46.55 8.19
N PHE A 24 -4.71 -47.25 9.33
CA PHE A 24 -3.89 -48.41 9.73
C PHE A 24 -2.53 -48.68 9.05
N SER A 25 -1.46 -48.56 9.85
CA SER A 25 -0.20 -49.31 9.69
C SER A 25 -0.05 -50.34 10.82
N PRO A 26 0.37 -51.59 10.56
CA PRO A 26 0.68 -52.54 11.62
C PRO A 26 2.15 -52.42 12.08
N ALA A 27 2.31 -52.47 13.40
CA ALA A 27 3.41 -53.02 14.19
C ALA A 27 4.86 -52.54 13.95
N SER A 28 5.40 -51.82 14.94
CA SER A 28 6.44 -52.33 15.88
C SER A 28 7.36 -51.20 16.34
N SER A 29 7.20 -50.76 17.60
CA SER A 29 8.30 -50.56 18.56
C SER A 29 7.81 -49.77 19.78
N SER A 30 8.22 -50.27 20.93
CA SER A 30 7.84 -49.88 22.28
C SER A 30 8.27 -48.47 22.68
N THR A 31 7.34 -47.70 23.26
CA THR A 31 7.53 -46.99 24.54
C THR A 31 6.16 -46.67 25.12
N ARG A 32 5.86 -47.23 26.31
CA ARG A 32 4.65 -46.94 27.08
C ARG A 32 4.66 -45.51 27.58
N PHE A 33 3.63 -44.75 27.25
CA PHE A 33 3.13 -43.67 28.10
C PHE A 33 1.62 -43.87 28.26
N SER A 34 1.19 -44.28 29.45
CA SER A 34 -0.22 -44.42 29.81
C SER A 34 -0.77 -43.07 30.26
N LEU A 35 -1.63 -42.46 29.44
CA LEU A 35 -2.47 -41.33 29.85
C LEU A 35 -3.80 -41.87 30.42
N PRO A 36 -4.37 -41.23 31.47
CA PRO A 36 -5.62 -41.67 32.08
C PRO A 36 -6.79 -41.44 31.12
N VAL A 37 -7.63 -42.45 30.98
CA VAL A 37 -8.88 -42.41 30.21
C VAL A 37 -9.94 -41.64 31.00
N GLY A 38 -10.51 -40.61 30.37
CA GLY A 38 -11.92 -40.26 30.53
C GLY A 38 -12.28 -39.17 31.55
N ALA A 39 -12.41 -37.94 31.06
CA ALA A 39 -13.52 -37.08 31.44
C ALA A 39 -14.23 -36.64 30.14
N PRO A 40 -15.57 -36.73 30.02
CA PRO A 40 -16.24 -36.32 28.81
C PRO A 40 -16.11 -34.80 28.66
N ILE A 41 -15.35 -34.36 27.65
CA ILE A 41 -15.33 -32.98 27.22
C ILE A 41 -16.70 -32.70 26.62
N ASN A 42 -17.53 -31.97 27.36
CA ASN A 42 -18.77 -31.41 26.84
C ASN A 42 -18.39 -30.35 25.80
N ILE A 43 -18.33 -30.72 24.52
CA ILE A 43 -18.14 -29.80 23.41
C ILE A 43 -19.48 -29.10 23.21
N PRO A 44 -19.64 -27.79 23.49
CA PRO A 44 -20.81 -27.08 22.99
C PRO A 44 -20.69 -27.02 21.47
N ALA A 45 -21.47 -27.87 20.79
CA ALA A 45 -21.71 -27.79 19.37
C ALA A 45 -22.48 -26.49 19.06
N LYS A 46 -21.73 -25.42 18.81
CA LYS A 46 -22.16 -24.33 17.92
C LYS A 46 -20.99 -23.98 17.02
N GLN A 47 -20.84 -24.74 15.94
CA GLN A 47 -20.28 -24.18 14.72
C GLN A 47 -21.30 -23.17 14.19
N GLY A 48 -21.32 -21.99 14.81
CA GLY A 48 -21.98 -20.83 14.23
C GLY A 48 -21.37 -20.60 12.86
N ASN A 49 -22.22 -20.44 11.85
CA ASN A 49 -21.84 -20.11 10.50
C ASN A 49 -20.78 -18.99 10.56
N LYS A 50 -19.52 -19.28 10.20
CA LYS A 50 -18.51 -18.21 10.11
C LYS A 50 -19.06 -17.27 9.04
N PRO A 51 -19.34 -15.99 9.36
CA PRO A 51 -19.95 -15.09 8.40
C PRO A 51 -19.06 -15.07 7.16
N GLN A 52 -19.68 -15.27 6.01
CA GLN A 52 -18.95 -15.33 4.76
C GLN A 52 -18.27 -13.97 4.54
N ILE A 53 -17.15 -13.94 3.81
CA ILE A 53 -16.43 -12.68 3.58
C ILE A 53 -17.32 -11.57 2.98
N TYR A 54 -18.38 -11.97 2.27
CA TYR A 54 -19.39 -11.09 1.68
C TYR A 54 -20.38 -10.51 2.70
N ASP A 55 -20.60 -11.19 3.83
CA ASP A 55 -21.46 -10.71 4.92
C ASP A 55 -20.73 -9.70 5.82
N ARG A 56 -19.41 -9.56 5.62
CA ARG A 56 -18.56 -8.65 6.41
C ARG A 56 -18.60 -7.26 5.80
N ASN A 57 -19.01 -6.26 6.59
CA ASN A 57 -18.88 -4.85 6.21
C ASN A 57 -17.45 -4.54 5.76
N LEU A 58 -17.30 -3.96 4.57
CA LEU A 58 -16.02 -3.66 3.93
C LEU A 58 -15.10 -2.79 4.81
N ASN A 59 -15.67 -1.99 5.71
CA ASN A 59 -14.94 -1.15 6.65
C ASN A 59 -14.43 -1.89 7.90
N LYS A 60 -14.89 -3.13 8.17
CA LYS A 60 -14.44 -3.91 9.33
C LYS A 60 -12.98 -4.37 9.22
N THR A 61 -12.39 -4.34 8.03
CA THR A 61 -10.98 -4.64 7.78
C THR A 61 -10.10 -3.39 7.77
N ARG A 62 -10.67 -2.19 7.96
CA ARG A 62 -9.92 -0.93 7.94
C ARG A 62 -8.77 -0.91 8.93
N THR A 63 -8.97 -1.50 10.11
CA THR A 63 -7.97 -1.57 11.20
C THR A 63 -7.27 -2.93 11.25
N ALA A 64 -7.40 -3.75 10.20
CA ALA A 64 -6.65 -5.00 10.13
C ALA A 64 -5.20 -4.66 9.82
N GLU A 65 -4.35 -4.77 10.84
CA GLU A 65 -2.92 -4.54 10.70
C GLU A 65 -2.21 -5.83 10.29
N VAL A 66 -1.15 -5.66 9.53
CA VAL A 66 -0.24 -6.73 9.11
C VAL A 66 1.13 -6.42 9.66
N SER A 67 1.92 -7.45 9.95
CA SER A 67 3.29 -7.26 10.46
C SER A 67 4.11 -6.42 9.48
N LEU A 68 4.82 -5.42 10.00
CA LEU A 68 5.75 -4.58 9.23
C LEU A 68 6.82 -5.44 8.53
N SER A 69 7.27 -6.52 9.16
CA SER A 69 8.24 -7.45 8.56
C SER A 69 7.69 -8.13 7.31
N ALA A 70 6.39 -8.47 7.29
CA ALA A 70 5.77 -9.09 6.11
C ALA A 70 5.78 -8.13 4.92
N TYR A 71 5.48 -6.85 5.17
CA TYR A 71 5.60 -5.81 4.15
C TYR A 71 7.06 -5.61 3.71
N ALA A 72 8.00 -5.54 4.65
CA ALA A 72 9.42 -5.35 4.35
C ALA A 72 9.98 -6.46 3.45
N PHE A 73 9.69 -7.73 3.75
CA PHE A 73 10.12 -8.85 2.90
C PHE A 73 9.48 -8.82 1.51
N LEU A 74 8.18 -8.51 1.44
CA LEU A 74 7.49 -8.38 0.16
C LEU A 74 8.09 -7.25 -0.68
N PHE A 75 8.33 -6.09 -0.06
CA PHE A 75 8.86 -4.92 -0.75
C PHE A 75 10.32 -5.14 -1.20
N ALA A 76 11.16 -5.77 -0.37
CA ALA A 76 12.52 -6.14 -0.75
C ALA A 76 12.52 -7.03 -2.00
N GLU A 77 11.61 -8.01 -2.07
CA GLU A 77 11.50 -8.88 -3.24
C GLU A 77 10.92 -8.15 -4.46
N ILE A 78 10.01 -7.19 -4.28
CA ILE A 78 9.54 -6.32 -5.38
C ILE A 78 10.70 -5.52 -5.98
N VAL A 79 11.53 -4.91 -5.12
CA VAL A 79 12.71 -4.15 -5.55
C VAL A 79 13.69 -5.07 -6.30
N ARG A 80 14.03 -6.22 -5.72
CA ARG A 80 14.92 -7.22 -6.35
C ARG A 80 14.38 -7.72 -7.69
N TYR A 81 13.11 -8.11 -7.74
CA TYR A 81 12.43 -8.57 -8.95
C TYR A 81 12.47 -7.53 -10.06
N THR A 82 12.31 -6.26 -9.70
CA THR A 82 12.32 -5.13 -10.63
C THR A 82 13.74 -4.84 -11.12
N GLN A 83 14.72 -4.83 -10.21
CA GLN A 83 16.13 -4.62 -10.50
C GLN A 83 16.66 -5.63 -11.52
N MET A 84 16.27 -6.91 -11.43
CA MET A 84 16.67 -7.95 -12.39
C MET A 84 16.10 -7.75 -13.81
N ARG A 85 15.16 -6.81 -14.00
CA ARG A 85 14.42 -6.59 -15.26
C ARG A 85 14.62 -5.19 -15.85
N VAL A 86 15.58 -4.45 -15.32
CA VAL A 86 15.92 -3.10 -15.75
C VAL A 86 17.42 -2.97 -15.91
N SER A 87 17.84 -2.08 -16.80
CA SER A 87 19.24 -1.83 -17.12
C SER A 87 19.87 -0.72 -16.27
N GLY A 88 19.06 0.14 -15.65
CA GLY A 88 19.57 1.30 -14.90
C GLY A 88 18.66 1.77 -13.78
N ILE A 89 19.23 2.61 -12.91
CA ILE A 89 18.58 3.17 -11.72
C ILE A 89 17.30 3.93 -12.10
N GLY A 90 17.36 4.80 -13.12
CA GLY A 90 16.17 5.55 -13.55
C GLY A 90 15.02 4.67 -14.05
N ASP A 91 15.32 3.52 -14.66
CA ASP A 91 14.29 2.56 -15.08
C ASP A 91 13.72 1.79 -13.89
N LEU A 92 14.55 1.47 -12.90
CA LEU A 92 14.13 0.88 -11.63
C LEU A 92 13.16 1.82 -10.90
N GLU A 93 13.55 3.08 -10.72
CA GLU A 93 12.73 4.12 -10.09
C GLU A 93 11.42 4.33 -10.83
N ARG A 94 11.45 4.42 -12.17
CA ARG A 94 10.23 4.54 -12.98
C ARG A 94 9.29 3.36 -12.77
N ARG A 95 9.80 2.12 -12.74
CA ARG A 95 8.96 0.94 -12.49
C ARG A 95 8.39 0.92 -11.07
N LEU A 96 9.17 1.30 -10.06
CA LEU A 96 8.68 1.45 -8.69
C LEU A 96 7.61 2.54 -8.59
N ASN A 97 7.81 3.68 -9.25
CA ASN A 97 6.80 4.73 -9.34
C ASN A 97 5.49 4.20 -9.96
N VAL A 98 5.53 3.46 -11.08
CA VAL A 98 4.31 2.88 -11.69
C VAL A 98 3.57 1.93 -10.75
N LEU A 99 4.28 1.13 -9.94
CA LEU A 99 3.67 0.31 -8.90
C LEU A 99 3.02 1.17 -7.81
N GLY A 100 3.73 2.22 -7.38
CA GLY A 100 3.23 3.22 -6.45
C GLY A 100 1.97 3.91 -6.94
N TYR A 101 1.94 4.30 -8.21
CA TYR A 101 0.80 4.94 -8.85
C TYR A 101 -0.47 4.09 -8.74
N ARG A 102 -0.35 2.80 -9.07
CA ARG A 102 -1.48 1.86 -8.93
C ARG A 102 -1.97 1.72 -7.50
N ILE A 103 -1.06 1.76 -6.52
CA ILE A 103 -1.41 1.75 -5.09
C ILE A 103 -2.13 3.07 -4.75
N GLY A 104 -1.59 4.21 -5.15
CA GLY A 104 -2.14 5.54 -4.89
C GLY A 104 -3.55 5.73 -5.42
N THR A 105 -3.86 5.24 -6.64
CA THR A 105 -5.22 5.24 -7.19
C THR A 105 -6.20 4.53 -6.25
N ARG A 106 -5.83 3.35 -5.75
CA ARG A 106 -6.69 2.58 -4.82
C ARG A 106 -6.79 3.21 -3.45
N VAL A 107 -5.70 3.83 -2.97
CA VAL A 107 -5.71 4.57 -1.70
C VAL A 107 -6.69 5.74 -1.78
N LEU A 108 -6.65 6.54 -2.84
CA LEU A 108 -7.56 7.67 -3.05
C LEU A 108 -9.02 7.21 -3.14
N GLU A 109 -9.32 6.19 -3.94
CA GLU A 109 -10.67 5.63 -4.08
C GLU A 109 -11.23 5.17 -2.73
N LEU A 110 -10.46 4.39 -1.97
CA LEU A 110 -10.89 3.86 -0.67
C LEU A 110 -11.05 4.96 0.37
N MET A 111 -10.19 5.98 0.36
CA MET A 111 -10.29 7.12 1.26
C MET A 111 -11.53 7.96 0.98
N SER A 112 -11.79 8.29 -0.29
CA SER A 112 -12.98 9.02 -0.72
C SER A 112 -14.27 8.26 -0.37
N TRP A 113 -14.33 6.97 -0.68
CA TRP A 113 -15.48 6.11 -0.34
C TRP A 113 -15.76 6.07 1.18
N ARG A 114 -14.70 5.98 2.00
CA ARG A 114 -14.85 5.96 3.47
C ARG A 114 -15.30 7.31 4.03
N ALA A 115 -14.86 8.42 3.42
CA ALA A 115 -15.32 9.75 3.80
C ALA A 115 -16.81 9.94 3.45
N GLU A 116 -17.23 9.48 2.27
CA GLU A 116 -18.64 9.48 1.83
C GLU A 116 -19.56 8.67 2.75
N ALA A 117 -19.12 7.49 3.19
CA ALA A 117 -19.89 6.64 4.09
C ALA A 117 -20.14 7.27 5.48
N GLY A 118 -19.29 8.21 5.90
CA GLY A 118 -19.35 8.83 7.22
C GLY A 118 -19.98 10.23 7.24
N THR A 119 -20.21 10.86 6.09
CA THR A 119 -20.66 12.28 6.03
C THR A 119 -21.55 12.53 4.82
N LYS A 120 -22.68 13.21 5.02
CA LYS A 120 -23.67 13.52 3.95
C LYS A 120 -23.15 14.46 2.85
N ALA A 121 -21.98 15.08 3.06
CA ALA A 121 -21.32 16.00 2.13
C ALA A 121 -19.81 15.69 2.09
N PRO A 122 -19.36 14.75 1.25
CA PRO A 122 -17.93 14.50 1.07
C PRO A 122 -17.24 15.74 0.54
N LYS A 123 -16.21 16.21 1.26
CA LYS A 123 -15.43 17.38 0.84
C LYS A 123 -14.31 16.92 -0.10
N ARG A 124 -14.44 17.29 -1.38
CA ARG A 124 -13.34 17.16 -2.35
C ARG A 124 -12.44 18.39 -2.26
N GLU A 125 -11.15 18.18 -2.11
CA GLU A 125 -10.21 19.30 -2.09
C GLU A 125 -10.04 19.86 -3.50
N ILE A 126 -10.45 21.11 -3.68
CA ILE A 126 -10.39 21.83 -4.96
C ILE A 126 -9.21 22.81 -5.04
N ARG A 127 -8.58 23.11 -3.90
CA ARG A 127 -7.38 23.95 -3.78
C ARG A 127 -6.15 23.11 -3.57
N PHE A 128 -5.07 23.42 -4.28
CA PHE A 128 -3.84 22.65 -4.21
C PHE A 128 -3.26 22.61 -2.78
N ARG A 129 -3.24 23.74 -2.07
CA ARG A 129 -2.74 23.78 -0.68
C ARG A 129 -3.50 22.84 0.26
N ALA A 130 -4.81 22.71 0.07
CA ALA A 130 -5.63 21.81 0.87
C ALA A 130 -5.40 20.34 0.47
N ALA A 131 -5.25 20.06 -0.83
CA ALA A 131 -4.87 18.74 -1.33
C ALA A 131 -3.49 18.30 -0.80
N LEU A 132 -2.50 19.19 -0.84
CA LEU A 132 -1.15 18.95 -0.32
C LEU A 132 -1.17 18.61 1.18
N MET A 133 -1.96 19.35 1.97
CA MET A 133 -2.15 19.06 3.40
C MET A 133 -2.88 17.72 3.65
N SER A 134 -3.83 17.36 2.77
CA SER A 134 -4.50 16.06 2.81
C SER A 134 -3.52 14.91 2.53
N VAL A 135 -2.62 15.07 1.55
CA VAL A 135 -1.56 14.08 1.27
C VAL A 135 -0.65 13.90 2.48
N HIS A 136 -0.12 15.00 3.04
CA HIS A 136 0.76 14.99 4.21
C HIS A 136 0.13 14.32 5.43
N SER A 137 -1.15 14.59 5.71
CA SER A 137 -1.77 14.20 6.97
C SER A 137 -2.63 12.95 6.87
N GLN A 138 -3.43 12.82 5.83
CA GLN A 138 -4.43 11.75 5.71
C GLN A 138 -3.89 10.58 4.89
N VAL A 139 -3.36 10.86 3.70
CA VAL A 139 -2.79 9.81 2.84
C VAL A 139 -1.56 9.20 3.49
N TRP A 140 -0.66 10.03 4.04
CA TRP A 140 0.52 9.53 4.74
C TRP A 140 0.16 8.61 5.91
N ARG A 141 -0.83 8.99 6.73
CA ARG A 141 -1.32 8.11 7.81
C ARG A 141 -1.95 6.82 7.29
N ALA A 142 -2.71 6.90 6.19
CA ALA A 142 -3.35 5.73 5.60
C ALA A 142 -2.34 4.70 5.07
N VAL A 143 -1.18 5.16 4.59
CA VAL A 143 -0.16 4.30 3.97
C VAL A 143 0.95 3.92 4.98
N PHE A 144 1.38 4.85 5.82
CA PHE A 144 2.57 4.74 6.68
C PHE A 144 2.28 4.80 8.17
N ALA A 145 1.00 4.90 8.58
CA ALA A 145 0.57 5.02 9.98
C ALA A 145 1.12 6.24 10.75
N LYS A 146 1.76 7.19 10.06
CA LYS A 146 2.22 8.48 10.60
C LYS A 146 1.93 9.60 9.59
N PRO A 147 1.74 10.86 10.02
CA PRO A 147 1.84 11.99 9.10
C PRO A 147 3.25 12.10 8.53
N ALA A 148 3.40 12.80 7.41
CA ALA A 148 4.73 13.24 6.96
C ALA A 148 5.32 14.23 7.99
N ASP A 149 6.63 14.44 7.92
CA ASP A 149 7.36 15.24 8.91
C ASP A 149 7.25 16.74 8.61
N ALA A 150 7.29 17.12 7.33
CA ALA A 150 7.12 18.52 6.92
C ALA A 150 6.64 18.66 5.47
N ILE A 151 6.16 19.87 5.15
CA ILE A 151 5.89 20.33 3.79
C ILE A 151 6.64 21.64 3.58
N GLU A 152 7.36 21.75 2.47
CA GLU A 152 8.08 22.96 2.09
C GLU A 152 7.63 23.39 0.67
N LYS A 153 7.67 24.69 0.39
CA LYS A 153 7.57 25.22 -0.96
C LYS A 153 8.98 25.59 -1.40
N SER A 154 9.35 25.28 -2.64
CA SER A 154 10.63 25.73 -3.19
C SER A 154 10.71 27.25 -3.18
N VAL A 155 11.91 27.77 -2.90
CA VAL A 155 12.20 29.22 -2.91
C VAL A 155 12.50 29.69 -4.33
N ASP A 156 13.10 28.82 -5.14
CA ASP A 156 13.56 29.13 -6.49
C ASP A 156 12.47 28.92 -7.55
N SER A 157 11.46 28.11 -7.22
CA SER A 157 10.47 27.60 -8.18
C SER A 157 9.06 27.64 -7.58
N ASP A 158 8.18 28.45 -8.16
CA ASP A 158 6.78 28.55 -7.71
C ASP A 158 5.95 27.28 -7.99
N ASP A 159 6.41 26.45 -8.93
CA ASP A 159 5.79 25.20 -9.34
C ASP A 159 6.22 24.00 -8.49
N GLU A 160 7.13 24.19 -7.53
CA GLU A 160 7.75 23.09 -6.78
C GLU A 160 7.39 23.09 -5.30
N TYR A 161 6.95 21.93 -4.83
CA TYR A 161 6.62 21.64 -3.44
C TYR A 161 7.35 20.37 -2.99
N MET A 162 7.61 20.26 -1.70
CA MET A 162 8.38 19.17 -1.12
C MET A 162 7.62 18.61 0.08
N ILE A 163 7.49 17.28 0.15
CA ILE A 163 7.08 16.57 1.37
C ILE A 163 8.32 15.89 1.93
N ILE A 164 8.61 16.12 3.21
CA ILE A 164 9.77 15.55 3.90
C ILE A 164 9.32 14.35 4.74
N ASP A 165 10.05 13.25 4.59
CA ASP A 165 9.96 12.08 5.47
C ASP A 165 11.37 11.82 6.05
N ASN A 166 11.51 12.03 7.35
CA ASN A 166 12.79 11.90 8.05
C ASN A 166 13.20 10.44 8.27
N ASP A 167 12.23 9.53 8.35
CA ASP A 167 12.44 8.11 8.60
C ASP A 167 11.38 7.28 7.84
N PRO A 168 11.50 7.22 6.50
CA PRO A 168 10.54 6.56 5.62
C PRO A 168 10.41 5.06 5.94
N PRO A 169 9.23 4.57 6.37
CA PRO A 169 9.07 3.18 6.80
C PRO A 169 9.35 2.15 5.71
N ILE A 170 9.14 2.55 4.45
CA ILE A 170 9.34 1.70 3.26
C ILE A 170 10.81 1.37 3.00
N THR A 171 11.74 2.25 3.36
CA THR A 171 13.17 2.07 3.12
C THR A 171 13.96 1.76 4.39
N ARG A 172 13.34 1.72 5.57
CA ARG A 172 14.03 1.43 6.84
C ARG A 172 14.78 0.09 6.86
N TYR A 173 14.26 -0.92 6.15
CA TYR A 173 14.82 -2.27 6.12
C TYR A 173 15.45 -2.67 4.78
N ILE A 174 15.60 -1.71 3.86
CA ILE A 174 16.30 -1.97 2.60
C ILE A 174 17.75 -1.50 2.74
N SER A 175 18.69 -2.31 2.27
CA SER A 175 20.09 -1.91 2.14
C SER A 175 20.38 -1.68 0.67
N VAL A 176 20.68 -0.44 0.30
CA VAL A 176 21.05 -0.09 -1.07
C VAL A 176 22.53 -0.41 -1.26
N PRO A 177 22.91 -1.21 -2.28
CA PRO A 177 24.31 -1.44 -2.64
C PRO A 177 25.04 -0.13 -2.93
N LYS A 178 26.34 -0.06 -2.63
CA LYS A 178 27.14 1.17 -2.80
C LYS A 178 27.18 1.68 -4.25
N ASP A 179 27.11 0.77 -5.22
CA ASP A 179 27.02 1.06 -6.65
C ASP A 179 25.66 1.67 -7.07
N MET A 180 24.67 1.68 -6.18
CA MET A 180 23.32 2.21 -6.41
C MET A 180 22.96 3.31 -5.42
N GLU A 181 23.93 4.03 -4.84
CA GLU A 181 23.68 5.05 -3.81
C GLU A 181 22.69 6.15 -4.26
N GLN A 182 22.60 6.43 -5.56
CA GLN A 182 21.64 7.38 -6.13
C GLN A 182 20.20 6.88 -6.20
N LEU A 183 19.96 5.57 -6.00
CA LEU A 183 18.64 4.96 -6.09
C LEU A 183 17.75 5.40 -4.92
N SER A 184 16.59 5.94 -5.25
CA SER A 184 15.52 6.16 -4.28
C SER A 184 14.39 5.14 -4.43
N CYS A 185 14.37 4.12 -3.55
CA CYS A 185 13.24 3.18 -3.48
C CYS A 185 11.93 3.84 -3.00
N SER A 186 12.03 5.02 -2.40
CA SER A 186 10.89 5.89 -2.12
C SER A 186 10.21 6.41 -3.40
N SER A 187 10.71 6.06 -4.59
CA SER A 187 9.99 6.21 -5.86
C SER A 187 8.62 5.53 -5.85
N LEU A 188 8.44 4.44 -5.08
CA LEU A 188 7.10 3.87 -4.85
C LEU A 188 6.19 4.90 -4.15
N THR A 189 6.69 5.58 -3.12
CA THR A 189 5.95 6.64 -2.41
C THR A 189 5.66 7.83 -3.32
N ALA A 190 6.63 8.24 -4.15
CA ALA A 190 6.42 9.30 -5.13
C ALA A 190 5.26 8.95 -6.09
N GLY A 191 5.20 7.72 -6.59
CA GLY A 191 4.10 7.26 -7.44
C GLY A 191 2.74 7.26 -6.73
N ILE A 192 2.69 6.89 -5.44
CA ILE A 192 1.46 6.98 -4.63
C ILE A 192 0.96 8.43 -4.59
N VAL A 193 1.87 9.37 -4.31
CA VAL A 193 1.57 10.81 -4.22
C VAL A 193 1.11 11.36 -5.58
N GLU A 194 1.80 10.98 -6.66
CA GLU A 194 1.47 11.34 -8.04
C GLU A 194 0.04 10.94 -8.40
N ALA A 195 -0.33 9.67 -8.18
CA ALA A 195 -1.67 9.18 -8.46
C ALA A 195 -2.77 9.89 -7.65
N VAL A 196 -2.46 10.28 -6.40
CA VAL A 196 -3.43 11.02 -5.58
C VAL A 196 -3.65 12.42 -6.12
N PHE A 197 -2.59 13.14 -6.49
CA PHE A 197 -2.72 14.48 -7.05
C PHE A 197 -3.42 14.46 -8.40
N ASP A 198 -3.07 13.52 -9.28
CA ASP A 198 -3.76 13.28 -10.54
C ASP A 198 -5.27 13.05 -10.32
N GLY A 199 -5.62 12.13 -9.43
CA GLY A 199 -7.02 11.80 -9.13
C GLY A 199 -7.81 12.95 -8.49
N LEU A 200 -7.13 13.92 -7.88
CA LEU A 200 -7.73 15.15 -7.35
C LEU A 200 -7.79 16.28 -8.40
N GLY A 201 -7.19 16.11 -9.58
CA GLY A 201 -7.14 17.11 -10.65
C GLY A 201 -5.99 18.12 -10.51
N PHE A 202 -4.89 17.71 -9.89
CA PHE A 202 -3.65 18.48 -9.75
C PHE A 202 -2.50 17.73 -10.43
N PRO A 203 -2.50 17.57 -11.77
CA PRO A 203 -1.43 16.85 -12.43
C PRO A 203 -0.06 17.44 -12.06
N ALA A 204 0.85 16.55 -11.69
CA ALA A 204 2.18 16.91 -11.21
C ALA A 204 3.15 15.77 -11.48
N ARG A 205 4.39 16.13 -11.79
CA ARG A 205 5.49 15.15 -11.81
C ARG A 205 6.05 15.01 -10.40
N VAL A 206 6.11 13.78 -9.90
CA VAL A 206 6.58 13.50 -8.53
C VAL A 206 7.81 12.60 -8.56
N SER A 207 8.85 12.97 -7.82
CA SER A 207 10.08 12.19 -7.67
C SER A 207 10.50 12.10 -6.21
N ALA A 208 11.31 11.09 -5.89
CA ALA A 208 11.84 10.91 -4.54
C ALA A 208 13.36 11.07 -4.56
N HIS A 209 13.90 11.82 -3.60
CA HIS A 209 15.33 12.10 -3.49
C HIS A 209 15.81 11.81 -2.08
N SER A 210 16.95 11.13 -1.95
CA SER A 210 17.65 11.00 -0.68
C SER A 210 18.28 12.35 -0.33
N THR A 211 17.93 12.91 0.83
CA THR A 211 18.36 14.24 1.28
C THR A 211 18.85 14.16 2.74
N PRO A 212 19.83 13.30 3.04
CA PRO A 212 20.24 13.02 4.42
C PRO A 212 20.70 14.27 5.17
N THR A 213 20.46 14.29 6.48
CA THR A 213 21.00 15.29 7.42
C THR A 213 21.68 14.58 8.58
N ASP A 214 22.47 15.30 9.37
CA ASP A 214 23.15 14.75 10.55
C ASP A 214 22.18 14.12 11.55
N ALA A 215 20.98 14.71 11.68
CA ALA A 215 19.93 14.18 12.55
C ALA A 215 19.14 13.02 11.90
N TYR A 216 19.00 13.02 10.56
CA TYR A 216 18.17 12.08 9.81
C TYR A 216 18.92 11.55 8.58
N PRO A 217 19.75 10.50 8.74
CA PRO A 217 20.57 9.96 7.65
C PRO A 217 19.73 9.23 6.58
N SER A 218 18.49 8.86 6.89
CA SER A 218 17.56 8.23 5.95
C SER A 218 16.52 9.20 5.39
N ARG A 219 16.69 10.52 5.63
CA ARG A 219 15.72 11.53 5.18
C ARG A 219 15.52 11.47 3.68
N THR A 220 14.26 11.40 3.28
CA THR A 220 13.82 11.44 1.88
C THR A 220 12.94 12.66 1.66
N THR A 221 13.15 13.34 0.54
CA THR A 221 12.27 14.39 0.05
C THR A 221 11.47 13.88 -1.15
N ILE A 222 10.16 14.00 -1.09
CA ILE A 222 9.28 13.81 -2.25
C ILE A 222 9.07 15.19 -2.91
N LEU A 223 9.70 15.38 -4.06
CA LEU A 223 9.58 16.58 -4.87
C LEU A 223 8.33 16.48 -5.76
N ILE A 224 7.50 17.51 -5.71
CA ILE A 224 6.26 17.63 -6.48
C ILE A 224 6.42 18.85 -7.38
N LYS A 225 6.51 18.63 -8.69
CA LYS A 225 6.56 19.68 -9.70
C LYS A 225 5.21 19.76 -10.41
N LEU A 226 4.46 20.83 -10.16
CA LEU A 226 3.12 21.02 -10.68
C LEU A 226 3.13 21.33 -12.17
N ASP A 227 2.11 20.83 -12.87
CA ASP A 227 1.86 21.27 -14.23
C ASP A 227 1.43 22.75 -14.26
N LYS A 228 1.84 23.46 -15.32
CA LYS A 228 1.53 24.87 -15.52
C LYS A 228 0.03 25.18 -15.42
N SER A 229 -0.82 24.27 -15.92
CA SER A 229 -2.29 24.40 -15.85
C SER A 229 -2.82 24.44 -14.42
N VAL A 230 -2.14 23.82 -13.46
CA VAL A 230 -2.53 23.87 -12.05
C VAL A 230 -2.26 25.25 -11.47
N LEU A 231 -1.10 25.83 -11.79
CA LEU A 231 -0.72 27.17 -11.32
C LEU A 231 -1.68 28.24 -11.86
N GLU A 232 -1.97 28.18 -13.16
CA GLU A 232 -2.92 29.10 -13.81
C GLU A 232 -4.33 29.00 -13.18
N ARG A 233 -4.78 27.78 -12.85
CA ARG A 233 -6.06 27.55 -12.16
C ARG A 233 -6.06 28.09 -10.74
N GLU A 234 -4.98 27.90 -9.99
CA GLU A 234 -4.88 28.41 -8.62
C GLU A 234 -4.79 29.93 -8.59
N GLU A 235 -4.11 30.56 -9.56
CA GLU A 235 -4.01 32.01 -9.69
C GLU A 235 -5.34 32.66 -10.06
N SER A 236 -6.07 32.13 -11.04
CA SER A 236 -7.40 32.62 -11.42
C SER A 236 -8.46 32.46 -10.34
N SER A 237 -8.19 31.60 -9.36
CA SER A 237 -9.08 31.36 -8.23
C SER A 237 -8.67 32.16 -6.98
N LYS A 238 -7.62 32.97 -7.00
CA LYS A 238 -7.28 33.87 -5.87
C LYS A 238 -8.29 35.01 -5.76
#